data_AF-H9GD01-F1
#
_entry.id   AF-H9GD01-F1
#
_cell.length_a   1.000
_cell.length_b   1.000
_cell.length_c   1.000
_cell.angle_alpha   90.00
_cell.angle_beta   90.00
_cell.angle_gamma   90.00
#
_symmetry.space_group_name_H-M   'P 1'
#
loop_
_entity.id
_entity.type
_entity.pdbx_description
1 polymer ?
#
loop_
_entity_poly.entity_id
_entity_poly.type
_entity_poly.pdbx_seq_one_letter_code
_entity_poly.pdbx_strand_id
1 'polypeptide(L)'
;AFFSSRINRFKFEQSSAISTNCFGSRADMSQIKKQQPFSYRNFFTKRTKELKPAVHSAPGWKLFGKVPPKENLQKDSKIIQQDESSGSVASVSTPNLLSTGEYEARTGKMCKPAPHTMRRRNFEFEPLSTTALILEDRPSNLPAKSVEEALRHRQEYDEMVAEAKKREIKEAHRRKKIMKERFRQEENIASAMVIWVNEILPNWESMRSTRRVRELWWQGLPPSVRGKVWSLAVGNELNITPELYEIFLSRAKERWKTFEGTAAENDTEDAGVSVADREASLELIKLDISRTFPSLYIFQKGGPYHDLLHSVLGAYTCYRPDVGYVQGMSFIAAVLILNLEEADAFIAFANLLNKPCQLAFFRVDHSMMLKYFAAFEVFFEENLPKLFHHFKSYNLTPDIYLIDWIFTLYSKSLPLDLACRVWDVFCRDGEEFLFRTALGILRLYEDILLQMDFIHIAQFLTKLPEDITPEKLFTCITSIQMQNSNKKWAQVSFSIFDCMHLILS
;
A
#
# COMPACT_ATOMS: atom_id res chain seq x y z
N ALA A 1 -5.07 -9.60 15.47
CA ALA A 1 -5.12 -10.47 16.66
C ALA A 1 -5.91 -9.82 17.81
N PHE A 2 -5.62 -8.57 18.22
CA PHE A 2 -6.33 -7.93 19.35
C PHE A 2 -7.81 -7.58 19.04
N PHE A 3 -8.09 -7.01 17.87
CA PHE A 3 -9.46 -6.77 17.38
C PHE A 3 -10.25 -8.09 17.21
N SER A 4 -9.61 -9.07 16.56
CA SER A 4 -10.15 -10.43 16.41
C SER A 4 -10.34 -11.13 17.77
N SER A 5 -9.49 -10.87 18.77
CA SER A 5 -9.63 -11.43 20.13
C SER A 5 -10.81 -10.82 20.90
N ARG A 6 -11.02 -9.49 20.81
CA ARG A 6 -12.21 -8.83 21.35
C ARG A 6 -13.50 -9.32 20.69
N ILE A 7 -13.48 -9.49 19.37
CA ILE A 7 -14.62 -10.02 18.59
C ILE A 7 -14.85 -11.52 18.90
N ASN A 8 -13.79 -12.33 19.04
CA ASN A 8 -13.89 -13.76 19.36
C ASN A 8 -14.38 -14.02 20.79
N ARG A 9 -14.04 -13.15 21.76
CA ARG A 9 -14.59 -13.22 23.13
C ARG A 9 -16.12 -13.07 23.13
N PHE A 10 -16.64 -12.18 22.28
CA PHE A 10 -18.08 -11.97 22.15
C PHE A 10 -18.79 -13.02 21.27
N LYS A 11 -18.10 -13.67 20.31
CA LYS A 11 -18.65 -14.83 19.58
C LYS A 11 -19.03 -16.00 20.52
N PHE A 12 -18.27 -16.20 21.59
CA PHE A 12 -18.59 -17.18 22.63
C PHE A 12 -19.86 -16.82 23.42
N GLU A 13 -20.11 -15.52 23.65
CA GLU A 13 -21.29 -15.03 24.37
C GLU A 13 -22.54 -14.93 23.47
N GLN A 14 -22.40 -14.67 22.16
CA GLN A 14 -23.54 -14.69 21.24
C GLN A 14 -24.02 -16.10 20.91
N SER A 15 -23.11 -17.08 20.81
CA SER A 15 -23.51 -18.48 20.59
C SER A 15 -24.29 -19.04 21.80
N SER A 16 -24.01 -18.56 23.02
CA SER A 16 -24.80 -18.92 24.20
C SER A 16 -26.10 -18.11 24.31
N ALA A 17 -26.13 -16.84 23.89
CA ALA A 17 -27.34 -16.01 23.94
C ALA A 17 -28.41 -16.40 22.89
N ILE A 18 -28.01 -16.84 21.69
CA ILE A 18 -28.94 -17.22 20.62
C ILE A 18 -29.59 -18.59 20.90
N SER A 19 -29.00 -19.41 21.77
CA SER A 19 -29.58 -20.70 22.19
C SER A 19 -30.66 -20.60 23.28
N THR A 20 -30.90 -19.42 23.89
CA THR A 20 -31.62 -19.35 25.18
C THR A 20 -32.83 -18.43 25.25
N ASN A 21 -33.32 -17.83 24.15
CA ASN A 21 -34.52 -16.98 24.18
C ASN A 21 -35.66 -17.50 23.31
N CYS A 22 -36.30 -18.57 23.78
CA CYS A 22 -37.73 -18.80 23.64
C CYS A 22 -38.36 -18.72 25.03
N PHE A 23 -39.50 -18.03 25.16
CA PHE A 23 -40.32 -17.77 26.35
C PHE A 23 -40.02 -16.50 27.18
N GLY A 24 -40.94 -15.54 27.11
CA GLY A 24 -41.61 -15.05 28.33
C GLY A 24 -41.33 -13.62 28.82
N SER A 25 -42.29 -12.73 28.51
CA SER A 25 -42.90 -11.71 29.41
C SER A 25 -42.11 -10.46 29.89
N ARG A 26 -42.41 -9.33 29.24
CA ARG A 26 -42.96 -8.06 29.76
C ARG A 26 -42.76 -7.72 31.26
N ALA A 27 -42.07 -6.59 31.52
CA ALA A 27 -42.36 -5.64 32.60
C ALA A 27 -41.65 -4.28 32.37
N ASP A 28 -42.39 -3.20 32.66
CA ASP A 28 -42.02 -1.77 32.60
C ASP A 28 -40.85 -1.35 33.51
N MET A 29 -40.09 -0.33 33.09
CA MET A 29 -39.87 0.87 33.92
C MET A 29 -39.21 2.04 33.17
N SER A 30 -39.92 3.16 33.18
CA SER A 30 -39.50 4.53 32.87
C SER A 30 -38.60 5.16 33.96
N GLN A 31 -37.66 6.04 33.57
CA GLN A 31 -37.43 7.43 34.08
C GLN A 31 -36.02 7.93 33.69
N ILE A 32 -35.89 8.87 32.75
CA ILE A 32 -35.69 10.34 32.91
C ILE A 32 -34.42 10.74 33.69
N LYS A 33 -33.43 11.35 33.01
CA LYS A 33 -32.99 12.75 33.22
C LYS A 33 -31.98 13.24 32.17
N LYS A 34 -32.37 14.34 31.51
CA LYS A 34 -31.58 15.21 30.63
C LYS A 34 -30.70 16.15 31.48
N GLN A 35 -29.46 16.39 31.07
CA GLN A 35 -28.76 17.66 31.31
C GLN A 35 -27.92 18.03 30.08
N GLN A 36 -28.05 19.30 29.67
CA GLN A 36 -27.40 20.02 28.58
C GLN A 36 -27.27 21.48 29.07
N PRO A 37 -26.44 22.35 28.46
CA PRO A 37 -25.02 22.49 28.77
C PRO A 37 -24.68 23.90 29.29
N PHE A 38 -23.48 24.06 29.88
CA PHE A 38 -22.94 25.37 30.25
C PHE A 38 -22.17 26.01 29.10
N SER A 39 -22.57 27.24 28.79
CA SER A 39 -22.03 28.16 27.80
C SER A 39 -21.02 29.10 28.45
N TYR A 40 -19.88 29.39 27.79
CA TYR A 40 -19.10 30.60 28.08
C TYR A 40 -18.69 31.34 26.80
N ARG A 41 -18.79 32.67 26.94
CA ARG A 41 -18.78 33.74 25.95
C ARG A 41 -17.39 34.04 25.36
N ASN A 42 -17.45 34.48 24.10
CA ASN A 42 -16.42 35.20 23.36
C ASN A 42 -15.97 36.50 24.05
N PHE A 43 -14.68 36.83 23.88
CA PHE A 43 -14.16 38.20 23.91
C PHE A 43 -13.30 38.46 22.68
N PHE A 44 -13.44 39.67 22.12
CA PHE A 44 -12.85 40.15 20.87
C PHE A 44 -11.66 41.10 21.11
N THR A 45 -10.88 41.28 20.04
CA THR A 45 -9.82 42.29 19.75
C THR A 45 -8.40 41.91 20.23
N LYS A 46 -7.30 42.09 19.47
CA LYS A 46 -6.97 43.08 18.43
C LYS A 46 -5.75 42.58 17.61
N ARG A 47 -5.68 42.98 16.33
CA ARG A 47 -4.58 42.75 15.36
C ARG A 47 -3.25 43.37 15.78
N THR A 48 -2.14 42.68 15.49
CA THR A 48 -0.83 43.30 15.24
C THR A 48 -0.05 42.51 14.18
N LYS A 49 0.77 43.23 13.41
CA LYS A 49 1.41 42.87 12.13
C LYS A 49 2.53 41.81 12.22
N GLU A 50 2.71 41.18 11.06
CA GLU A 50 3.69 40.17 10.63
C GLU A 50 5.16 40.44 10.95
N LEU A 51 5.90 39.35 11.19
CA LEU A 51 7.31 39.14 10.82
C LEU A 51 7.53 37.64 10.55
N LYS A 52 7.89 37.28 9.30
CA LYS A 52 8.29 35.93 8.88
C LYS A 52 9.76 35.66 9.24
N PRO A 53 10.10 34.49 9.80
CA PRO A 53 11.39 33.87 9.59
C PRO A 53 11.27 32.75 8.54
N ALA A 54 12.30 32.66 7.70
CA ALA A 54 12.43 31.65 6.66
C ALA A 54 12.57 30.24 7.26
N VAL A 55 11.70 29.32 6.85
CA VAL A 55 11.84 27.89 7.13
C VAL A 55 12.41 27.23 5.87
N HIS A 56 13.55 26.56 6.04
CA HIS A 56 14.24 25.82 5.00
C HIS A 56 13.38 24.64 4.54
N SER A 57 12.94 24.70 3.29
CA SER A 57 12.28 23.59 2.58
C SER A 57 13.32 22.50 2.31
N ALA A 58 13.08 21.30 2.83
CA ALA A 58 13.82 20.12 2.42
C ALA A 58 13.33 19.68 1.02
N PRO A 59 14.23 19.50 0.03
CA PRO A 59 13.81 19.13 -1.32
C PRO A 59 13.22 17.72 -1.34
N GLY A 60 11.98 17.63 -1.81
CA GLY A 60 11.23 16.38 -1.94
C GLY A 60 11.96 15.35 -2.81
N TRP A 61 12.14 14.16 -2.27
CA TRP A 61 12.74 13.04 -2.98
C TRP A 61 11.69 12.43 -3.91
N LYS A 62 11.88 12.58 -5.22
CA LYS A 62 11.04 11.96 -6.23
C LYS A 62 11.38 10.47 -6.30
N LEU A 63 10.48 9.65 -5.78
CA LEU A 63 10.60 8.19 -5.77
C LEU A 63 10.20 7.56 -7.11
N PHE A 64 10.56 8.16 -8.25
CA PHE A 64 10.39 7.55 -9.58
C PHE A 64 11.44 8.09 -10.57
N GLY A 65 12.19 7.15 -11.18
CA GLY A 65 13.00 7.39 -12.37
C GLY A 65 14.46 7.80 -12.12
N LYS A 66 15.40 6.84 -12.21
CA LYS A 66 16.80 7.16 -12.52
C LYS A 66 16.88 7.63 -13.96
N VAL A 67 17.32 8.86 -14.18
CA VAL A 67 17.73 9.38 -15.50
C VAL A 67 19.25 9.22 -15.61
N PRO A 68 19.81 8.57 -16.65
CA PRO A 68 21.26 8.59 -16.89
C PRO A 68 21.70 9.97 -17.41
N PRO A 69 22.95 10.41 -17.14
CA PRO A 69 23.41 11.73 -17.55
C PRO A 69 23.54 11.82 -19.08
N LYS A 70 23.01 12.92 -19.65
CA LYS A 70 23.27 13.35 -21.03
C LYS A 70 24.64 14.02 -21.09
N GLU A 71 25.54 13.48 -21.90
CA GLU A 71 26.70 14.21 -22.40
C GLU A 71 26.25 15.23 -23.47
N ASN A 72 26.68 16.47 -23.29
CA ASN A 72 26.51 17.58 -24.23
C ASN A 72 27.52 17.44 -25.38
N LEU A 73 27.05 17.44 -26.62
CA LEU A 73 27.84 17.91 -27.76
C LEU A 73 26.99 18.85 -28.61
N GLN A 74 27.44 20.11 -28.66
CA GLN A 74 26.88 21.18 -29.46
C GLN A 74 27.19 20.99 -30.96
N LYS A 75 26.23 21.44 -31.76
CA LYS A 75 26.16 21.55 -33.23
C LYS A 75 27.37 22.22 -33.89
N ASP A 76 27.66 21.79 -35.12
CA ASP A 76 27.62 22.57 -36.39
C ASP A 76 28.23 21.70 -37.51
N SER A 77 28.00 21.83 -38.83
CA SER A 77 26.86 22.14 -39.70
C SER A 77 27.31 21.81 -41.16
N LYS A 78 26.34 21.56 -42.08
CA LYS A 78 26.41 21.54 -43.57
C LYS A 78 27.05 20.30 -44.28
N ILE A 79 26.25 19.48 -44.99
CA ILE A 79 25.87 19.51 -46.44
C ILE A 79 27.05 19.32 -47.40
N ILE A 80 27.10 18.19 -48.15
CA ILE A 80 27.10 18.04 -49.63
C ILE A 80 27.27 16.54 -50.02
N GLN A 81 26.59 16.16 -51.11
CA GLN A 81 26.47 14.84 -51.75
C GLN A 81 27.66 14.46 -52.65
N GLN A 82 27.61 13.22 -53.18
CA GLN A 82 28.29 12.67 -54.38
C GLN A 82 29.76 12.29 -54.20
N ASP A 83 30.31 11.25 -54.83
CA ASP A 83 29.85 10.01 -55.48
C ASP A 83 31.17 9.26 -55.81
N GLU A 84 31.05 7.99 -56.22
CA GLU A 84 32.03 7.23 -57.02
C GLU A 84 33.30 6.57 -56.41
N SER A 85 33.22 5.24 -56.43
CA SER A 85 34.06 4.30 -57.23
C SER A 85 35.45 3.82 -56.76
N SER A 86 35.54 2.48 -56.82
CA SER A 86 36.72 1.63 -57.05
C SER A 86 37.76 1.46 -55.92
N GLY A 87 37.95 0.20 -55.51
CA GLY A 87 38.94 -0.21 -54.52
C GLY A 87 40.29 -0.57 -55.12
N SER A 88 41.29 -0.83 -54.25
CA SER A 88 41.98 -2.11 -54.11
C SER A 88 43.27 -1.99 -53.24
N VAL A 89 43.55 -3.07 -52.48
CA VAL A 89 44.85 -3.60 -51.97
C VAL A 89 45.57 -3.04 -50.71
N ALA A 90 45.78 -3.97 -49.75
CA ALA A 90 46.90 -4.17 -48.78
C ALA A 90 47.24 -3.07 -47.74
N SER A 91 47.87 -3.32 -46.57
CA SER A 91 48.24 -4.49 -45.76
C SER A 91 48.74 -3.95 -44.40
N VAL A 92 48.44 -4.68 -43.33
CA VAL A 92 49.12 -4.86 -42.02
C VAL A 92 50.31 -3.95 -41.65
N SER A 93 50.28 -3.37 -40.43
CA SER A 93 51.31 -3.57 -39.37
C SER A 93 51.11 -2.64 -38.15
N THR A 94 51.23 -3.20 -36.94
CA THR A 94 51.45 -2.48 -35.67
C THR A 94 52.60 -3.18 -34.91
N PRO A 95 53.61 -2.44 -34.40
CA PRO A 95 54.62 -2.99 -33.49
C PRO A 95 54.62 -2.34 -32.08
N ASN A 96 55.01 -3.16 -31.08
CA ASN A 96 55.93 -2.93 -29.93
C ASN A 96 55.58 -1.84 -28.86
N LEU A 97 55.97 -1.90 -27.56
CA LEU A 97 56.92 -2.71 -26.78
C LEU A 97 56.62 -2.58 -25.24
N LEU A 98 57.22 -3.49 -24.45
CA LEU A 98 57.25 -3.68 -22.99
C LEU A 98 57.97 -2.61 -22.12
N SER A 99 57.66 -2.60 -20.81
CA SER A 99 58.61 -2.65 -19.65
C SER A 99 57.79 -2.71 -18.33
N THR A 100 58.12 -3.38 -17.22
CA THR A 100 59.35 -3.97 -16.65
C THR A 100 58.97 -4.87 -15.46
N GLY A 101 59.82 -5.86 -15.10
CA GLY A 101 60.02 -6.28 -13.69
C GLY A 101 59.97 -7.78 -13.38
N GLU A 102 61.13 -8.45 -13.46
CA GLU A 102 61.39 -9.84 -13.07
C GLU A 102 61.68 -10.01 -11.55
N TYR A 103 61.40 -11.20 -10.99
CA TYR A 103 62.30 -11.92 -10.06
C TYR A 103 61.93 -13.41 -9.98
N GLU A 104 62.91 -14.22 -9.58
CA GLU A 104 63.26 -15.53 -10.13
C GLU A 104 62.65 -16.80 -9.50
N ALA A 105 62.82 -17.88 -10.26
CA ALA A 105 62.55 -19.29 -10.07
C ALA A 105 62.99 -19.95 -8.73
N ARG A 106 62.30 -21.06 -8.36
CA ARG A 106 62.95 -22.34 -7.96
C ARG A 106 61.99 -23.54 -7.77
N THR A 107 62.19 -24.56 -8.61
CA THR A 107 62.30 -26.02 -8.34
C THR A 107 61.33 -26.76 -7.38
N GLY A 108 60.47 -27.61 -7.97
CA GLY A 108 60.47 -29.09 -7.82
C GLY A 108 59.92 -29.78 -6.54
N LYS A 109 58.88 -30.63 -6.70
CA LYS A 109 58.84 -32.07 -6.33
C LYS A 109 57.43 -32.70 -6.46
N MET A 110 57.41 -33.94 -6.99
CA MET A 110 56.27 -34.87 -7.09
C MET A 110 55.89 -35.52 -5.74
N CYS A 111 54.58 -35.70 -5.48
CA CYS A 111 53.96 -36.98 -5.09
C CYS A 111 52.42 -36.87 -4.95
N LYS A 112 51.70 -37.86 -5.49
CA LYS A 112 50.23 -38.02 -5.41
C LYS A 112 49.78 -38.54 -4.03
N PRO A 113 48.50 -38.35 -3.65
CA PRO A 113 47.71 -39.52 -3.26
C PRO A 113 46.31 -39.62 -3.93
N ALA A 114 45.71 -40.79 -3.71
CA ALA A 114 44.62 -41.51 -4.39
C ALA A 114 43.22 -40.84 -4.48
N PRO A 115 42.29 -41.38 -5.31
CA PRO A 115 41.02 -40.74 -5.59
C PRO A 115 39.95 -41.07 -4.54
N HIS A 116 39.35 -40.03 -3.95
CA HIS A 116 38.09 -40.15 -3.21
C HIS A 116 36.91 -39.97 -4.17
N THR A 117 36.04 -40.95 -4.20
CA THR A 117 34.76 -40.97 -4.92
C THR A 117 33.81 -39.91 -4.35
N MET A 118 33.61 -38.79 -5.06
CA MET A 118 32.48 -37.89 -4.82
C MET A 118 31.33 -38.19 -5.78
N ARG A 119 30.21 -38.61 -5.17
CA ARG A 119 28.89 -38.80 -5.76
C ARG A 119 28.41 -37.46 -6.34
N ARG A 120 28.34 -37.33 -7.67
CA ARG A 120 27.80 -36.13 -8.34
C ARG A 120 26.30 -36.00 -8.03
N ARG A 121 25.90 -34.89 -7.42
CA ARG A 121 24.49 -34.44 -7.43
C ARG A 121 24.20 -33.88 -8.82
N ASN A 122 23.13 -34.31 -9.45
CA ASN A 122 22.61 -33.72 -10.67
C ASN A 122 22.11 -32.31 -10.35
N PHE A 123 22.89 -31.29 -10.68
CA PHE A 123 22.37 -29.94 -10.90
C PHE A 123 21.85 -29.90 -12.32
N GLU A 124 20.55 -29.69 -12.51
CA GLU A 124 20.03 -29.20 -13.78
C GLU A 124 20.59 -27.79 -13.98
N PHE A 125 21.59 -27.68 -14.85
CA PHE A 125 22.17 -26.41 -15.24
C PHE A 125 21.28 -25.81 -16.33
N GLU A 126 20.50 -24.79 -15.98
CA GLU A 126 19.70 -24.03 -16.93
C GLU A 126 20.36 -22.66 -17.19
N PRO A 127 20.98 -22.45 -18.36
CA PRO A 127 21.66 -21.21 -18.69
C PRO A 127 20.65 -20.10 -19.01
N LEU A 128 20.69 -19.03 -18.21
CA LEU A 128 19.76 -17.89 -18.30
C LEU A 128 20.16 -16.84 -19.35
N SER A 129 21.33 -16.97 -19.96
CA SER A 129 21.81 -16.06 -21.00
C SER A 129 22.78 -16.74 -21.96
N THR A 130 22.81 -16.26 -23.19
CA THR A 130 23.76 -16.65 -24.22
C THR A 130 25.23 -16.42 -23.83
N THR A 131 25.49 -15.50 -22.90
CA THR A 131 26.85 -15.22 -22.39
C THR A 131 27.30 -16.23 -21.33
N ALA A 132 26.37 -16.97 -20.71
CA ALA A 132 26.66 -18.03 -19.73
C ALA A 132 26.84 -19.42 -20.37
N LEU A 133 26.61 -19.52 -21.68
CA LEU A 133 26.84 -20.71 -22.49
C LEU A 133 28.31 -20.73 -22.96
N ILE A 134 29.22 -21.07 -22.06
CA ILE A 134 30.63 -21.22 -22.41
C ILE A 134 30.87 -22.67 -22.83
N LEU A 135 31.28 -22.86 -24.09
CA LEU A 135 31.71 -24.16 -24.59
C LEU A 135 33.14 -24.41 -24.09
N GLU A 136 33.29 -25.11 -22.96
CA GLU A 136 34.61 -25.47 -22.45
C GLU A 136 35.25 -26.62 -23.25
N ASP A 137 36.56 -26.54 -23.42
CA ASP A 137 37.35 -27.59 -24.05
C ASP A 137 37.45 -28.84 -23.16
N ARG A 138 37.46 -30.01 -23.80
CA ARG A 138 37.57 -31.30 -23.10
C ARG A 138 38.88 -31.33 -22.29
N PRO A 139 38.87 -31.70 -21.00
CA PRO A 139 40.09 -31.87 -20.22
C PRO A 139 41.06 -32.84 -20.90
N SER A 140 42.36 -32.49 -20.92
CA SER A 140 43.43 -33.23 -21.62
C SER A 140 43.64 -34.68 -21.16
N ASN A 141 43.02 -35.08 -20.05
CA ASN A 141 43.12 -36.41 -19.45
C ASN A 141 42.08 -37.42 -19.99
N LEU A 142 41.20 -36.99 -20.90
CA LEU A 142 40.16 -37.83 -21.51
C LEU A 142 40.51 -38.15 -22.97
N PRO A 143 40.14 -39.35 -23.48
CA PRO A 143 40.40 -39.73 -24.87
C PRO A 143 39.76 -38.75 -25.87
N ALA A 144 40.34 -38.65 -27.06
CA ALA A 144 39.85 -37.77 -28.12
C ALA A 144 38.37 -38.07 -28.44
N LYS A 145 37.61 -37.02 -28.69
CA LYS A 145 36.18 -37.12 -28.98
C LYS A 145 35.99 -37.79 -30.34
N SER A 146 35.08 -38.76 -30.44
CA SER A 146 34.68 -39.29 -31.75
C SER A 146 34.05 -38.18 -32.58
N VAL A 147 34.15 -38.26 -33.91
CA VAL A 147 33.61 -37.25 -34.81
C VAL A 147 32.09 -37.13 -34.62
N GLU A 148 31.42 -38.25 -34.40
CA GLU A 148 29.97 -38.33 -34.15
C GLU A 148 29.58 -37.69 -32.82
N GLU A 149 30.33 -37.92 -31.74
CA GLU A 149 30.10 -37.30 -30.43
C GLU A 149 30.39 -35.79 -30.47
N ALA A 150 31.40 -35.35 -31.22
CA ALA A 150 31.72 -33.94 -31.40
C ALA A 150 30.60 -33.19 -32.14
N LEU A 151 30.03 -33.81 -33.18
CA LEU A 151 28.92 -33.26 -33.95
C LEU A 151 27.65 -33.14 -33.10
N ARG A 152 27.31 -34.18 -32.32
CA ARG A 152 26.14 -34.16 -31.43
C ARG A 152 26.21 -33.03 -30.41
N HIS A 153 27.33 -32.88 -29.70
CA HIS A 153 27.44 -31.80 -28.71
C HIS A 153 27.42 -30.41 -29.34
N ARG A 154 27.91 -30.25 -30.57
CA ARG A 154 27.79 -28.98 -31.30
C ARG A 154 26.33 -28.66 -31.60
N GLN A 155 25.57 -29.65 -32.07
CA GLN A 155 24.14 -29.50 -32.33
C GLN A 155 23.36 -29.16 -31.05
N GLU A 156 23.63 -29.87 -29.95
CA GLU A 156 23.00 -29.59 -28.64
C GLU A 156 23.34 -28.18 -28.13
N TYR A 157 24.59 -27.73 -28.29
CA TYR A 157 24.98 -26.36 -27.93
C TYR A 157 24.30 -25.32 -28.80
N ASP A 158 24.26 -25.52 -30.12
CA ASP A 158 23.62 -24.59 -31.06
C ASP A 158 22.12 -24.46 -30.75
N GLU A 159 21.45 -25.58 -30.40
CA GLU A 159 20.06 -25.59 -29.96
C GLU A 159 19.86 -24.82 -28.65
N MET A 160 20.73 -25.05 -27.66
CA MET A 160 20.71 -24.35 -26.37
C MET A 160 20.93 -22.83 -26.53
N VAL A 161 21.87 -22.42 -27.38
CA VAL A 161 22.11 -21.01 -27.72
C VAL A 161 20.92 -20.40 -28.44
N ALA A 162 20.33 -21.12 -29.40
CA ALA A 162 19.16 -20.65 -30.13
C ALA A 162 17.96 -20.44 -29.20
N GLU A 163 17.75 -21.35 -28.24
CA GLU A 163 16.68 -21.22 -27.25
C GLU A 163 16.93 -20.06 -26.28
N ALA A 164 18.16 -19.91 -25.77
CA ALA A 164 18.54 -18.78 -24.93
C ALA A 164 18.34 -17.43 -25.66
N LYS A 165 18.77 -17.32 -26.92
CA LYS A 165 18.51 -16.13 -27.78
C LYS A 165 17.03 -15.86 -27.92
N LYS A 166 16.22 -16.89 -28.16
CA LYS A 166 14.76 -16.75 -28.31
C LYS A 166 14.11 -16.23 -27.01
N ARG A 167 14.54 -16.73 -25.85
CA ARG A 167 14.07 -16.26 -24.53
C ARG A 167 14.49 -14.81 -24.28
N GLU A 168 15.76 -14.46 -24.53
CA GLU A 168 16.28 -13.09 -24.41
C GLU A 168 15.50 -12.11 -25.30
N ILE A 169 15.24 -12.47 -26.57
CA ILE A 169 14.44 -11.66 -27.50
C ILE A 169 13.02 -11.49 -26.97
N LYS A 170 12.36 -12.56 -26.49
CA LYS A 170 10.99 -12.49 -25.95
C LYS A 170 10.94 -11.61 -24.70
N GLU A 171 11.93 -11.71 -23.82
CA GLU A 171 12.02 -10.88 -22.62
C GLU A 171 12.31 -9.41 -22.96
N ALA A 172 13.22 -9.13 -23.90
CA ALA A 172 13.49 -7.78 -24.39
C ALA A 172 12.23 -7.13 -24.99
N HIS A 173 11.44 -7.88 -25.77
CA HIS A 173 10.16 -7.41 -26.27
C HIS A 173 9.15 -7.12 -25.15
N ARG A 174 9.09 -7.97 -24.11
CA ARG A 174 8.23 -7.76 -22.94
C ARG A 174 8.65 -6.50 -22.17
N ARG A 175 9.95 -6.33 -21.90
CA ARG A 175 10.52 -5.15 -21.25
C ARG A 175 10.21 -3.87 -22.04
N LYS A 176 10.35 -3.90 -23.37
CA LYS A 176 10.01 -2.77 -24.25
C LYS A 176 8.53 -2.40 -24.20
N LYS A 177 7.62 -3.39 -24.15
CA LYS A 177 6.17 -3.15 -23.98
C LYS A 177 5.86 -2.50 -22.63
N ILE A 178 6.41 -3.02 -21.54
CA ILE A 178 6.23 -2.46 -20.19
C ILE A 178 6.77 -1.02 -20.13
N MET A 179 7.95 -0.76 -20.70
CA MET A 179 8.55 0.57 -20.72
C MET A 179 7.68 1.57 -21.51
N LYS A 180 7.15 1.17 -22.68
CA LYS A 180 6.24 2.01 -23.47
C LYS A 180 4.95 2.33 -22.70
N GLU A 181 4.42 1.36 -21.97
CA GLU A 181 3.23 1.57 -21.14
C GLU A 181 3.51 2.56 -20.00
N ARG A 182 4.63 2.40 -19.29
CA ARG A 182 5.04 3.33 -18.23
C ARG A 182 5.19 4.75 -18.74
N PHE A 183 5.84 4.93 -19.88
CA PHE A 183 5.99 6.25 -20.50
C PHE A 183 4.64 6.90 -20.82
N ARG A 184 3.69 6.12 -21.36
CA ARG A 184 2.32 6.59 -21.62
C ARG A 184 1.59 6.98 -20.34
N GLN A 185 1.76 6.21 -19.27
CA GLN A 185 1.18 6.52 -17.96
C GLN A 185 1.77 7.82 -17.39
N GLU A 186 3.07 8.03 -17.49
CA GLU A 186 3.73 9.28 -17.04
C GLU A 186 3.23 10.51 -17.81
N GLU A 187 3.06 10.39 -19.12
CA GLU A 187 2.48 11.46 -19.96
C GLU A 187 1.04 11.78 -19.57
N ASN A 188 0.22 10.75 -19.33
CA ASN A 188 -1.16 10.92 -18.85
C ASN A 188 -1.20 11.60 -17.47
N ILE A 189 -0.31 11.21 -16.55
CA ILE A 189 -0.19 11.84 -15.22
C ILE A 189 0.21 13.31 -15.36
N ALA A 190 1.19 13.63 -16.22
CA ALA A 190 1.63 15.00 -16.45
C ALA A 190 0.52 15.86 -17.06
N SER A 191 -0.20 15.35 -18.06
CA SER A 191 -1.34 16.03 -18.67
C SER A 191 -2.46 16.27 -17.66
N ALA A 192 -2.84 15.25 -16.90
CA ALA A 192 -3.86 15.38 -15.85
C ALA A 192 -3.45 16.38 -14.78
N MET A 193 -2.18 16.41 -14.37
CA MET A 193 -1.65 17.36 -13.39
C MET A 193 -1.89 18.81 -13.81
N VAL A 194 -1.63 19.14 -15.08
CA VAL A 194 -1.85 20.50 -15.62
C VAL A 194 -3.32 20.90 -15.48
N ILE A 195 -4.25 20.01 -15.82
CA ILE A 195 -5.70 20.25 -15.69
C ILE A 195 -6.10 20.44 -14.23
N TRP A 196 -5.59 19.57 -13.34
CA TRP A 196 -5.89 19.65 -11.91
C TRP A 196 -5.42 20.95 -11.27
N VAL A 197 -4.17 21.35 -11.55
CA VAL A 197 -3.54 22.54 -10.94
C VAL A 197 -4.12 23.83 -11.51
N ASN A 198 -4.32 23.91 -12.83
CA ASN A 198 -4.66 25.18 -13.48
C ASN A 198 -6.17 25.41 -13.64
N GLU A 199 -6.97 24.35 -13.73
CA GLU A 199 -8.41 24.47 -13.99
C GLU A 199 -9.27 24.04 -12.80
N ILE A 200 -8.98 22.87 -12.21
CA ILE A 200 -9.90 22.25 -11.24
C ILE A 200 -9.70 22.82 -9.84
N LEU A 201 -8.47 22.78 -9.29
CA LEU A 201 -8.20 23.22 -7.92
C LEU A 201 -8.54 24.71 -7.66
N PRO A 202 -8.26 25.66 -8.57
CA PRO A 202 -8.65 27.06 -8.37
C PRO A 202 -10.18 27.26 -8.33
N ASN A 203 -10.93 26.37 -8.98
CA ASN A 203 -12.39 26.43 -9.10
C ASN A 203 -13.06 25.24 -8.41
N TRP A 204 -12.48 24.77 -7.30
CA TRP A 204 -12.82 23.50 -6.67
C TRP A 204 -14.33 23.28 -6.47
N GLU A 205 -15.01 24.25 -5.86
CA GLU A 205 -16.43 24.10 -5.50
C GLU A 205 -17.36 23.95 -6.70
N SER A 206 -17.10 24.68 -7.79
CA SER A 206 -17.91 24.59 -9.01
C SER A 206 -17.52 23.37 -9.86
N MET A 207 -16.25 22.97 -9.85
CA MET A 207 -15.71 21.95 -10.75
C MET A 207 -15.82 20.52 -10.24
N ARG A 208 -15.70 20.28 -8.92
CA ARG A 208 -15.56 18.93 -8.33
C ARG A 208 -16.69 17.96 -8.70
N SER A 209 -17.90 18.48 -8.90
CA SER A 209 -19.10 17.68 -9.20
C SER A 209 -19.35 17.50 -10.70
N THR A 210 -18.58 18.18 -11.56
CA THR A 210 -18.77 18.07 -13.02
C THR A 210 -18.41 16.68 -13.53
N ARG A 211 -19.13 16.20 -14.54
CA ARG A 211 -18.89 14.87 -15.14
C ARG A 211 -17.44 14.70 -15.61
N ARG A 212 -16.88 15.72 -16.29
CA ARG A 212 -15.48 15.72 -16.78
C ARG A 212 -14.48 15.48 -15.65
N VAL A 213 -14.63 16.21 -14.53
CA VAL A 213 -13.74 16.06 -13.37
C VAL A 213 -13.93 14.71 -12.70
N ARG A 214 -15.17 14.25 -12.54
CA ARG A 214 -15.45 12.92 -11.97
C ARG A 214 -14.83 11.80 -12.82
N GLU A 215 -14.91 11.87 -14.14
CA GLU A 215 -14.25 10.91 -15.05
C GLU A 215 -12.73 10.97 -14.95
N LEU A 216 -12.13 12.17 -14.92
CA LEU A 216 -10.68 12.31 -14.72
C LEU A 216 -10.23 11.77 -13.36
N TRP A 217 -10.99 12.04 -12.30
CA TRP A 217 -10.73 11.55 -10.95
C TRP A 217 -10.87 10.02 -10.86
N TRP A 218 -11.78 9.41 -11.63
CA TRP A 218 -11.87 7.95 -11.74
C TRP A 218 -10.59 7.33 -12.31
N GLN A 219 -9.95 8.02 -13.25
CA GLN A 219 -8.64 7.64 -13.78
C GLN A 219 -7.49 7.87 -12.79
N GLY A 220 -7.81 8.26 -11.55
CA GLY A 220 -6.94 8.51 -10.39
C GLY A 220 -6.12 9.79 -10.46
N LEU A 221 -5.68 10.24 -9.29
CA LEU A 221 -5.04 11.54 -9.12
C LEU A 221 -3.53 11.47 -9.40
N PRO A 222 -2.95 12.48 -10.04
CA PRO A 222 -1.51 12.69 -10.03
C PRO A 222 -0.99 12.73 -8.57
N PRO A 223 0.14 12.08 -8.24
CA PRO A 223 0.66 12.07 -6.87
C PRO A 223 0.87 13.47 -6.28
N SER A 224 1.33 14.42 -7.10
CA SER A 224 1.56 15.81 -6.68
C SER A 224 0.31 16.60 -6.31
N VAL A 225 -0.89 16.16 -6.73
CA VAL A 225 -2.15 16.85 -6.42
C VAL A 225 -2.95 16.16 -5.32
N ARG A 226 -2.61 14.91 -4.97
CA ARG A 226 -3.34 14.10 -3.97
C ARG A 226 -3.52 14.82 -2.66
N GLY A 227 -2.43 15.31 -2.06
CA GLY A 227 -2.52 16.01 -0.78
C GLY A 227 -3.56 17.12 -0.78
N LYS A 228 -3.54 17.98 -1.80
CA LYS A 228 -4.48 19.09 -1.89
C LYS A 228 -5.92 18.64 -2.12
N VAL A 229 -6.15 17.67 -3.00
CA VAL A 229 -7.50 17.15 -3.27
C VAL A 229 -8.06 16.39 -2.08
N TRP A 230 -7.25 15.53 -1.45
CA TRP A 230 -7.66 14.74 -0.29
C TRP A 230 -7.97 15.62 0.93
N SER A 231 -7.13 16.61 1.22
CA SER A 231 -7.40 17.57 2.32
C SER A 231 -8.72 18.35 2.10
N LEU A 232 -8.99 18.79 0.87
CA LEU A 232 -10.26 19.44 0.53
C LEU A 232 -11.46 18.49 0.63
N ALA A 233 -11.29 17.22 0.25
CA ALA A 233 -12.35 16.22 0.29
C ALA A 233 -12.66 15.71 1.71
N VAL A 234 -11.63 15.46 2.52
CA VAL A 234 -11.78 15.05 3.92
C VAL A 234 -12.36 16.20 4.75
N GLY A 235 -11.90 17.42 4.49
CA GLY A 235 -12.29 18.63 5.22
C GLY A 235 -11.63 18.73 6.60
N ASN A 236 -12.04 19.75 7.36
CA ASN A 236 -11.55 20.00 8.71
C ASN A 236 -12.70 20.35 9.67
N GLU A 237 -13.68 19.47 9.77
CA GLU A 237 -14.85 19.62 10.66
C GLU A 237 -14.45 19.72 12.14
N LEU A 238 -13.31 19.13 12.51
CA LEU A 238 -12.74 19.19 13.86
C LEU A 238 -12.06 20.54 14.17
N ASN A 239 -11.91 21.43 13.19
CA ASN A 239 -11.23 22.72 13.33
C ASN A 239 -9.82 22.62 13.93
N ILE A 240 -9.08 21.58 13.55
CA ILE A 240 -7.70 21.37 14.02
C ILE A 240 -6.79 22.36 13.30
N THR A 241 -5.92 23.03 14.05
CA THR A 241 -4.93 23.95 13.49
C THR A 241 -3.51 23.36 13.57
N PRO A 242 -2.57 23.84 12.76
CA PRO A 242 -1.16 23.45 12.86
C PRO A 242 -0.57 23.71 14.26
N GLU A 243 -0.97 24.78 14.93
CA GLU A 243 -0.50 25.08 16.29
C GLU A 243 -0.99 24.03 17.30
N LEU A 244 -2.22 23.54 17.11
CA LEU A 244 -2.76 22.46 17.94
C LEU A 244 -1.96 21.16 17.75
N TYR A 245 -1.57 20.87 16.50
CA TYR A 245 -0.67 19.75 16.21
C TYR A 245 0.65 19.87 16.98
N GLU A 246 1.32 21.04 16.92
CA GLU A 246 2.59 21.27 17.60
C GLU A 246 2.49 21.08 19.13
N ILE A 247 1.37 21.51 19.74
CA ILE A 247 1.10 21.28 21.16
C ILE A 247 1.05 19.77 21.46
N PHE A 248 0.31 19.00 20.68
CA PHE A 248 0.17 17.56 20.91
C PHE A 248 1.44 16.78 20.57
N LEU A 249 2.19 17.22 19.56
CA LEU A 249 3.49 16.66 19.22
C LEU A 249 4.49 16.88 20.36
N SER A 250 4.52 18.09 20.93
CA SER A 250 5.37 18.39 22.09
C SER A 250 5.05 17.48 23.28
N ARG A 251 3.76 17.31 23.58
CA ARG A 251 3.30 16.37 24.63
C ARG A 251 3.68 14.92 24.33
N ALA A 252 3.59 14.49 23.07
CA ALA A 252 3.99 13.14 22.67
C ALA A 252 5.49 12.92 22.87
N LYS A 253 6.32 13.89 22.45
CA LYS A 253 7.78 13.86 22.64
C LYS A 253 8.18 13.83 24.11
N GLU A 254 7.52 14.62 24.96
CA GLU A 254 7.73 14.59 26.42
C GLU A 254 7.43 13.19 26.98
N ARG A 255 6.30 12.59 26.60
CA ARG A 255 5.93 11.23 27.04
C ARG A 255 6.96 10.18 26.64
N TRP A 256 7.56 10.29 25.46
CA TRP A 256 8.59 9.34 25.01
C TRP A 256 9.92 9.51 25.74
N LYS A 257 10.32 10.76 26.02
CA LYS A 257 11.55 11.03 26.79
C LYS A 257 11.45 10.49 28.20
N THR A 258 10.30 10.65 28.86
CA THR A 258 10.07 10.05 30.17
C THR A 258 10.18 8.53 30.09
N PHE A 259 9.63 7.89 29.06
CA PHE A 259 9.74 6.45 28.87
C PHE A 259 11.18 5.94 28.72
N GLU A 260 11.99 6.60 27.89
CA GLU A 260 13.41 6.24 27.72
C GLU A 260 14.25 6.47 28.98
N GLY A 261 13.86 7.44 29.81
CA GLY A 261 14.51 7.74 31.10
C GLY A 261 14.11 6.79 32.24
N THR A 262 12.85 6.34 32.29
CA THR A 262 12.34 5.47 33.37
C THR A 262 12.63 3.98 33.11
N ALA A 263 12.94 3.57 31.88
CA ALA A 263 13.44 2.21 31.60
C ALA A 263 14.80 1.90 32.26
N ALA A 264 15.47 2.90 32.85
CA ALA A 264 16.75 2.76 33.53
C ALA A 264 16.66 2.70 35.08
N GLU A 265 15.52 3.05 35.71
CA GLU A 265 15.40 3.09 37.18
C GLU A 265 13.99 2.64 37.66
N ASN A 266 13.96 1.65 38.57
CA ASN A 266 12.79 0.89 39.04
C ASN A 266 11.76 1.68 39.90
N ASP A 267 10.54 1.10 39.94
CA ASP A 267 9.53 1.06 41.01
C ASP A 267 8.99 2.37 41.64
N THR A 268 7.78 2.76 41.23
CA THR A 268 6.82 3.45 42.11
C THR A 268 5.37 3.13 41.70
N GLU A 269 4.61 2.55 42.63
CA GLU A 269 3.35 1.81 42.38
C GLU A 269 2.04 2.64 42.39
N ASP A 270 2.05 3.97 42.23
CA ASP A 270 0.84 4.78 42.49
C ASP A 270 0.18 5.47 41.27
N ALA A 271 0.43 4.98 40.04
CA ALA A 271 -0.22 5.49 38.82
C ALA A 271 -0.66 4.38 37.82
N GLY A 272 -0.94 3.18 38.34
CA GLY A 272 -0.92 1.91 37.61
C GLY A 272 -1.88 1.72 36.43
N VAL A 273 -2.93 2.55 36.25
CA VAL A 273 -3.90 2.34 35.15
C VAL A 273 -3.59 3.21 33.92
N SER A 274 -3.04 4.42 34.08
CA SER A 274 -2.78 5.31 32.93
C SER A 274 -1.41 5.11 32.30
N VAL A 275 -0.41 4.64 33.06
CA VAL A 275 0.96 4.43 32.55
C VAL A 275 1.02 3.18 31.65
N ALA A 276 0.36 2.09 32.05
CA ALA A 276 0.32 0.84 31.29
C ALA A 276 -0.33 1.01 29.90
N ASP A 277 -1.45 1.74 29.80
CA ASP A 277 -2.12 2.01 28.52
C ASP A 277 -1.27 2.90 27.58
N ARG A 278 -0.44 3.77 28.15
CA ARG A 278 0.49 4.65 27.40
C ARG A 278 1.68 3.86 26.86
N GLU A 279 2.29 3.03 27.69
CA GLU A 279 3.39 2.14 27.31
C GLU A 279 2.93 1.14 26.24
N ALA A 280 1.76 0.55 26.40
CA ALA A 280 1.14 -0.32 25.40
C ALA A 280 0.92 0.41 24.06
N SER A 281 0.47 1.68 24.08
CA SER A 281 0.27 2.46 22.86
C SER A 281 1.57 2.71 22.10
N LEU A 282 2.67 3.03 22.79
CA LEU A 282 3.96 3.28 22.16
C LEU A 282 4.53 2.00 21.53
N GLU A 283 4.48 0.87 22.23
CA GLU A 283 4.96 -0.40 21.70
C GLU A 283 4.12 -0.88 20.51
N LEU A 284 2.79 -0.66 20.54
CA LEU A 284 1.94 -0.91 19.39
C LEU A 284 2.27 -0.02 18.19
N ILE A 285 2.57 1.27 18.39
CA ILE A 285 3.03 2.18 17.33
C ILE A 285 4.32 1.65 16.70
N LYS A 286 5.33 1.32 17.50
CA LYS A 286 6.62 0.79 17.00
C LYS A 286 6.43 -0.50 16.22
N LEU A 287 5.62 -1.42 16.77
CA LEU A 287 5.30 -2.69 16.12
C LEU A 287 4.63 -2.46 14.76
N ASP A 288 3.65 -1.57 14.68
CA ASP A 288 2.94 -1.30 13.43
C ASP A 288 3.80 -0.60 12.39
N ILE A 289 4.61 0.39 12.79
CA ILE A 289 5.56 1.05 11.90
C ILE A 289 6.51 0.03 11.26
N SER A 290 6.99 -0.95 12.02
CA SER A 290 7.91 -2.00 11.49
C SER A 290 7.31 -2.80 10.33
N ARG A 291 5.98 -2.94 10.28
CA ARG A 291 5.24 -3.67 9.24
C ARG A 291 4.44 -2.79 8.28
N THR A 292 4.59 -1.46 8.35
CA THR A 292 3.89 -0.52 7.47
C THR A 292 4.66 -0.34 6.17
N PHE A 293 4.14 -0.91 5.07
CA PHE A 293 4.77 -0.91 3.74
C PHE A 293 6.29 -1.24 3.76
N PRO A 294 6.69 -2.39 4.35
CA PRO A 294 8.10 -2.68 4.63
C PRO A 294 8.98 -2.81 3.38
N SER A 295 8.39 -3.17 2.24
CA SER A 295 9.10 -3.27 0.96
C SER A 295 9.62 -1.93 0.42
N LEU A 296 9.14 -0.80 0.96
CA LEU A 296 9.58 0.53 0.58
C LEU A 296 10.79 1.01 1.39
N TYR A 297 11.04 0.44 2.57
CA TYR A 297 12.15 0.81 3.48
C TYR A 297 12.18 2.29 3.92
N ILE A 298 11.07 3.03 3.76
CA ILE A 298 11.01 4.46 4.05
C ILE A 298 10.39 4.82 5.40
N PHE A 299 9.58 3.93 5.98
CA PHE A 299 8.87 4.16 7.25
C PHE A 299 9.53 3.45 8.44
N GLN A 300 10.29 2.39 8.18
CA GLN A 300 11.02 1.65 9.20
C GLN A 300 12.15 2.52 9.77
N LYS A 301 12.69 2.12 10.93
CA LYS A 301 13.74 2.87 11.63
C LYS A 301 14.92 3.18 10.69
N GLY A 302 15.32 4.45 10.62
CA GLY A 302 16.35 4.95 9.70
C GLY A 302 15.83 5.39 8.33
N GLY A 303 14.56 5.14 8.01
CA GLY A 303 13.90 5.65 6.82
C GLY A 303 13.48 7.12 6.96
N PRO A 304 13.39 7.87 5.83
CA PRO A 304 13.13 9.31 5.85
C PRO A 304 11.77 9.73 6.42
N TYR A 305 10.78 8.82 6.45
CA TYR A 305 9.43 9.10 6.96
C TYR A 305 9.19 8.49 8.35
N HIS A 306 10.20 7.85 8.96
CA HIS A 306 10.04 7.16 10.24
C HIS A 306 9.60 8.10 11.37
N ASP A 307 10.37 9.15 11.60
CA ASP A 307 10.11 10.11 12.68
C ASP A 307 8.81 10.86 12.44
N LEU A 308 8.52 11.21 11.18
CA LEU A 308 7.29 11.86 10.78
C LEU A 308 6.05 10.99 11.08
N LEU A 309 6.12 9.70 10.75
CA LEU A 309 5.05 8.74 11.07
C LEU A 309 4.87 8.58 12.58
N HIS A 310 5.98 8.50 13.31
CA HIS A 310 5.96 8.42 14.78
C HIS A 310 5.33 9.67 15.40
N SER A 311 5.71 10.86 14.92
CA SER A 311 5.17 12.17 15.33
C SER A 311 3.67 12.28 15.15
N VAL A 312 3.14 11.98 13.96
CA VAL A 312 1.70 12.06 13.67
C VAL A 312 0.90 11.12 14.55
N LEU A 313 1.34 9.86 14.69
CA LEU A 313 0.67 8.86 15.52
C LEU A 313 0.71 9.24 17.00
N GLY A 314 1.89 9.66 17.49
CA GLY A 314 2.08 10.13 18.86
C GLY A 314 1.18 11.30 19.20
N ALA A 315 1.19 12.35 18.36
CA ALA A 315 0.34 13.51 18.52
C ALA A 315 -1.15 13.12 18.56
N TYR A 316 -1.56 12.14 17.74
CA TYR A 316 -2.95 11.67 17.74
C TYR A 316 -3.34 11.01 19.07
N THR A 317 -2.47 10.19 19.66
CA THR A 317 -2.75 9.60 20.99
C THR A 317 -2.87 10.67 22.10
N CYS A 318 -2.20 11.81 21.94
CA CYS A 318 -2.33 12.95 22.84
C CYS A 318 -3.61 13.77 22.58
N TYR A 319 -4.05 13.84 21.31
CA TYR A 319 -5.26 14.54 20.90
C TYR A 319 -6.54 13.78 21.26
N ARG A 320 -6.58 12.46 21.02
CA ARG A 320 -7.70 11.56 21.30
C ARG A 320 -7.29 10.45 22.27
N PRO A 321 -7.03 10.78 23.55
CA PRO A 321 -6.65 9.77 24.54
C PRO A 321 -7.78 8.77 24.81
N ASP A 322 -9.04 9.12 24.48
CA ASP A 322 -10.19 8.20 24.56
C ASP A 322 -10.15 7.09 23.52
N VAL A 323 -9.46 7.31 22.40
CA VAL A 323 -9.26 6.32 21.34
C VAL A 323 -7.89 5.66 21.48
N GLY A 324 -6.86 6.46 21.80
CA GLY A 324 -5.48 6.01 21.86
C GLY A 324 -4.96 5.58 20.49
N TYR A 325 -4.00 4.65 20.50
CA TYR A 325 -3.52 4.02 19.27
C TYR A 325 -4.24 2.71 19.01
N VAL A 326 -4.81 2.57 17.81
CA VAL A 326 -5.41 1.32 17.34
C VAL A 326 -4.57 0.75 16.21
N GLN A 327 -4.26 -0.55 16.33
CA GLN A 327 -3.46 -1.25 15.34
C GLN A 327 -4.05 -1.10 13.93
N GLY A 328 -3.23 -0.68 12.96
CA GLY A 328 -3.58 -0.37 11.58
C GLY A 328 -3.62 1.14 11.28
N MET A 329 -3.67 1.99 12.30
CA MET A 329 -3.59 3.46 12.14
C MET A 329 -2.31 3.91 11.42
N SER A 330 -1.20 3.19 11.58
CA SER A 330 0.07 3.52 10.90
C SER A 330 -0.06 3.51 9.38
N PHE A 331 -0.86 2.61 8.80
CA PHE A 331 -1.01 2.52 7.35
C PHE A 331 -1.75 3.73 6.77
N ILE A 332 -2.77 4.21 7.48
CA ILE A 332 -3.53 5.42 7.12
C ILE A 332 -2.61 6.65 7.23
N ALA A 333 -1.90 6.80 8.36
CA ALA A 333 -0.98 7.91 8.57
C ALA A 333 0.16 7.90 7.54
N ALA A 334 0.72 6.73 7.23
CA ALA A 334 1.76 6.56 6.20
C ALA A 334 1.32 7.03 4.82
N VAL A 335 0.09 6.69 4.40
CA VAL A 335 -0.48 7.17 3.12
C VAL A 335 -0.60 8.70 3.12
N LEU A 336 -1.02 9.30 4.23
CA LEU A 336 -1.19 10.75 4.34
C LEU A 336 0.14 11.50 4.31
N ILE A 337 1.13 11.10 5.10
CA ILE A 337 2.44 11.79 5.17
C ILE A 337 3.26 11.68 3.88
N LEU A 338 2.95 10.71 3.00
CA LEU A 338 3.53 10.64 1.66
C LEU A 338 3.00 11.72 0.72
N ASN A 339 1.81 12.25 1.00
CA ASN A 339 1.09 13.15 0.09
C ASN A 339 0.87 14.55 0.69
N LEU A 340 1.10 14.74 1.98
CA LEU A 340 0.85 15.96 2.73
C LEU A 340 2.05 16.32 3.61
N GLU A 341 2.19 17.62 3.90
CA GLU A 341 3.08 18.08 4.96
C GLU A 341 2.60 17.58 6.33
N GLU A 342 3.52 17.53 7.30
CA GLU A 342 3.31 16.90 8.60
C GLU A 342 2.02 17.34 9.33
N ALA A 343 1.84 18.65 9.50
CA ALA A 343 0.67 19.19 10.20
C ALA A 343 -0.64 18.93 9.41
N ASP A 344 -0.61 19.09 8.08
CA ASP A 344 -1.77 18.82 7.22
C ASP A 344 -2.13 17.33 7.20
N ALA A 345 -1.12 16.45 7.23
CA ALA A 345 -1.31 15.01 7.35
C ALA A 345 -1.99 14.66 8.67
N PHE A 346 -1.60 15.29 9.78
CA PHE A 346 -2.27 15.13 11.07
C PHE A 346 -3.72 15.62 11.04
N ILE A 347 -3.98 16.80 10.46
CA ILE A 347 -5.34 17.35 10.33
C ILE A 347 -6.22 16.41 9.52
N ALA A 348 -5.75 15.96 8.36
CA ALA A 348 -6.46 15.02 7.51
C ALA A 348 -6.68 13.68 8.22
N PHE A 349 -5.67 13.17 8.92
CA PHE A 349 -5.73 11.91 9.67
C PHE A 349 -6.81 11.98 10.75
N ALA A 350 -6.78 13.02 11.59
CA ALA A 350 -7.73 13.17 12.68
C ALA A 350 -9.18 13.33 12.19
N ASN A 351 -9.40 14.12 11.13
CA ASN A 351 -10.73 14.30 10.54
C ASN A 351 -11.22 13.02 9.84
N LEU A 352 -10.34 12.30 9.15
CA LEU A 352 -10.67 11.03 8.50
C LEU A 352 -11.10 9.98 9.53
N LEU A 353 -10.35 9.86 10.63
CA LEU A 353 -10.68 8.96 11.73
C LEU A 353 -11.96 9.34 12.48
N ASN A 354 -12.43 10.58 12.32
CA ASN A 354 -13.67 11.07 12.93
C ASN A 354 -14.90 10.90 12.01
N LYS A 355 -14.75 10.37 10.79
CA LYS A 355 -15.89 10.04 9.93
C LYS A 355 -16.71 8.90 10.56
N PRO A 356 -18.05 8.86 10.38
CA PRO A 356 -18.92 7.89 11.04
C PRO A 356 -18.50 6.43 10.85
N CYS A 357 -18.16 6.05 9.61
CA CYS A 357 -17.66 4.71 9.31
C CYS A 357 -16.37 4.42 10.08
N GLN A 358 -15.33 5.25 9.93
CA GLN A 358 -14.05 5.03 10.60
C GLN A 358 -14.21 4.98 12.13
N LEU A 359 -14.97 5.89 12.74
CA LEU A 359 -15.24 5.88 14.18
C LEU A 359 -15.89 4.57 14.64
N ALA A 360 -16.87 4.06 13.90
CA ALA A 360 -17.54 2.80 14.23
C ALA A 360 -16.55 1.63 14.30
N PHE A 361 -15.68 1.51 13.30
CA PHE A 361 -14.68 0.44 13.28
C PHE A 361 -13.58 0.65 14.32
N PHE A 362 -13.03 1.87 14.48
CA PHE A 362 -11.94 2.14 15.43
C PHE A 362 -12.35 2.03 16.91
N ARG A 363 -13.59 2.41 17.25
CA ARG A 363 -14.11 2.28 18.61
C ARG A 363 -14.70 0.90 18.91
N VAL A 364 -14.71 -0.01 17.94
CA VAL A 364 -15.39 -1.31 18.05
C VAL A 364 -16.88 -1.11 18.40
N ASP A 365 -17.55 -0.14 17.77
CA ASP A 365 -18.99 0.03 17.92
C ASP A 365 -19.69 -1.11 17.17
N HIS A 366 -19.89 -2.22 17.88
CA HIS A 366 -20.48 -3.43 17.32
C HIS A 366 -21.85 -3.18 16.68
N SER A 367 -22.68 -2.32 17.28
CA SER A 367 -24.00 -2.00 16.74
C SER A 367 -23.88 -1.33 15.38
N MET A 368 -23.02 -0.32 15.27
CA MET A 368 -22.82 0.38 14.01
C MET A 368 -22.11 -0.49 12.96
N MET A 369 -21.13 -1.29 13.36
CA MET A 369 -20.45 -2.26 12.48
C MET A 369 -21.43 -3.28 11.91
N LEU A 370 -22.33 -3.84 12.73
CA LEU A 370 -23.35 -4.79 12.26
C LEU A 370 -24.29 -4.15 11.24
N LYS A 371 -24.66 -2.87 11.42
CA LYS A 371 -25.47 -2.14 10.44
C LYS A 371 -24.73 -1.97 9.12
N TYR A 372 -23.44 -1.66 9.14
CA TYR A 372 -22.61 -1.60 7.94
C TYR A 372 -22.47 -2.98 7.26
N PHE A 373 -22.30 -4.06 8.02
CA PHE A 373 -22.26 -5.42 7.48
C PHE A 373 -23.59 -5.82 6.84
N ALA A 374 -24.72 -5.52 7.48
CA ALA A 374 -26.03 -5.78 6.93
C ALA A 374 -26.26 -4.99 5.62
N ALA A 375 -25.90 -3.70 5.59
CA ALA A 375 -25.98 -2.90 4.37
C ALA A 375 -25.09 -3.47 3.26
N PHE A 376 -23.86 -3.89 3.59
CA PHE A 376 -22.97 -4.55 2.65
C PHE A 376 -23.55 -5.86 2.10
N GLU A 377 -24.13 -6.71 2.94
CA GLU A 377 -24.71 -8.00 2.53
C GLU A 377 -25.86 -7.82 1.53
N VAL A 378 -26.68 -6.78 1.68
CA VAL A 378 -27.75 -6.44 0.72
C VAL A 378 -27.18 -6.21 -0.69
N PHE A 379 -26.06 -5.48 -0.81
CA PHE A 379 -25.42 -5.25 -2.11
C PHE A 379 -24.58 -6.44 -2.57
N PHE A 380 -24.09 -7.26 -1.64
CA PHE A 380 -23.36 -8.47 -1.96
C PHE A 380 -24.27 -9.51 -2.63
N GLU A 381 -25.44 -9.79 -2.04
CA GLU A 381 -26.43 -10.69 -2.60
C GLU A 381 -26.90 -10.21 -3.98
N GLU A 382 -27.19 -8.91 -4.14
CA GLU A 382 -27.62 -8.33 -5.40
C GLU A 382 -26.58 -8.48 -6.52
N ASN A 383 -25.30 -8.23 -6.23
CA ASN A 383 -24.25 -8.21 -7.26
C ASN A 383 -23.64 -9.58 -7.53
N LEU A 384 -23.54 -10.44 -6.52
CA LEU A 384 -22.80 -11.71 -6.54
C LEU A 384 -23.61 -12.83 -5.83
N PRO A 385 -24.84 -13.14 -6.27
CA PRO A 385 -25.76 -14.02 -5.54
C PRO A 385 -25.19 -15.43 -5.32
N LYS A 386 -24.47 -15.97 -6.33
CA LYS A 386 -23.83 -17.29 -6.23
C LYS A 386 -22.78 -17.32 -5.13
N LEU A 387 -21.88 -16.34 -5.13
CA LEU A 387 -20.81 -16.24 -4.13
C LEU A 387 -21.37 -15.92 -2.74
N PHE A 388 -22.41 -15.08 -2.66
CA PHE A 388 -23.10 -14.79 -1.42
C PHE A 388 -23.68 -16.05 -0.77
N HIS A 389 -24.42 -16.87 -1.52
CA HIS A 389 -24.96 -18.12 -0.99
C HIS A 389 -23.87 -19.14 -0.63
N HIS A 390 -22.76 -19.17 -1.39
CA HIS A 390 -21.58 -19.96 -1.04
C HIS A 390 -20.95 -19.52 0.29
N PHE A 391 -20.86 -18.22 0.56
CA PHE A 391 -20.37 -17.73 1.84
C PHE A 391 -21.34 -18.06 2.97
N LYS A 392 -22.66 -17.93 2.72
CA LYS A 392 -23.69 -18.30 3.71
C LYS A 392 -23.68 -19.79 4.05
N SER A 393 -23.46 -20.69 3.09
CA SER A 393 -23.41 -22.14 3.34
C SER A 393 -22.22 -22.55 4.23
N TYR A 394 -21.15 -21.76 4.23
CA TYR A 394 -19.98 -21.94 5.10
C TYR A 394 -20.03 -21.09 6.38
N ASN A 395 -21.12 -20.36 6.64
CA ASN A 395 -21.21 -19.39 7.73
C ASN A 395 -20.06 -18.36 7.73
N LEU A 396 -19.57 -17.99 6.53
CA LEU A 396 -18.50 -17.03 6.38
C LEU A 396 -19.09 -15.61 6.42
N THR A 397 -18.78 -14.89 7.50
CA THR A 397 -19.36 -13.59 7.80
C THR A 397 -18.40 -12.44 7.47
N PRO A 398 -18.91 -11.23 7.12
CA PRO A 398 -18.08 -10.10 6.71
C PRO A 398 -17.02 -9.65 7.73
N ASP A 399 -17.22 -9.88 9.04
CA ASP A 399 -16.24 -9.51 10.07
C ASP A 399 -14.86 -10.16 9.89
N ILE A 400 -14.79 -11.29 9.18
CA ILE A 400 -13.55 -12.04 8.95
C ILE A 400 -12.58 -11.27 8.04
N TYR A 401 -13.08 -10.57 7.03
CA TYR A 401 -12.26 -9.93 6.00
C TYR A 401 -12.50 -8.42 5.85
N LEU A 402 -13.73 -7.96 6.08
CA LEU A 402 -14.15 -6.61 5.73
C LEU A 402 -13.65 -5.56 6.72
N ILE A 403 -13.40 -5.93 7.97
CA ILE A 403 -12.93 -4.98 9.01
C ILE A 403 -11.63 -4.33 8.55
N ASP A 404 -10.58 -5.12 8.29
CA ASP A 404 -9.25 -4.64 7.89
C ASP A 404 -9.30 -3.80 6.61
N TRP A 405 -10.18 -4.15 5.68
CA TRP A 405 -10.39 -3.45 4.42
C TRP A 405 -10.98 -2.06 4.63
N ILE A 406 -12.07 -1.95 5.41
CA ILE A 406 -12.79 -0.68 5.59
C ILE A 406 -12.05 0.23 6.57
N PHE A 407 -11.60 -0.30 7.70
CA PHE A 407 -11.03 0.54 8.76
C PHE A 407 -9.70 1.18 8.34
N THR A 408 -8.89 0.48 7.56
CA THR A 408 -7.63 1.03 7.00
C THR A 408 -7.78 1.67 5.63
N LEU A 409 -9.01 1.76 5.11
CA LEU A 409 -9.28 2.20 3.75
C LEU A 409 -8.37 1.46 2.75
N TYR A 410 -8.26 0.15 2.92
CA TYR A 410 -7.42 -0.77 2.13
C TYR A 410 -5.90 -0.57 2.22
N SER A 411 -5.38 0.43 2.92
CA SER A 411 -3.94 0.72 3.00
C SER A 411 -3.13 -0.43 3.61
N LYS A 412 -3.72 -1.25 4.49
CA LYS A 412 -3.09 -2.47 5.01
C LYS A 412 -3.25 -3.69 4.08
N SER A 413 -4.28 -3.68 3.24
CA SER A 413 -4.76 -4.88 2.52
C SER A 413 -4.36 -4.89 1.05
N LEU A 414 -4.03 -3.74 0.46
CA LEU A 414 -3.64 -3.58 -0.93
C LEU A 414 -2.25 -2.93 -1.04
N PRO A 415 -1.53 -3.14 -2.17
CA PRO A 415 -0.32 -2.39 -2.47
C PRO A 415 -0.55 -0.87 -2.42
N LEU A 416 0.46 -0.11 -1.96
CA LEU A 416 0.35 1.33 -1.71
C LEU A 416 -0.27 2.12 -2.88
N ASP A 417 0.20 1.89 -4.11
CA ASP A 417 -0.30 2.60 -5.29
C ASP A 417 -1.78 2.31 -5.54
N LEU A 418 -2.21 1.06 -5.35
CA LEU A 418 -3.61 0.66 -5.51
C LEU A 418 -4.48 1.19 -4.38
N ALA A 419 -3.99 1.17 -3.13
CA ALA A 419 -4.66 1.80 -2.00
C ALA A 419 -4.86 3.30 -2.25
N CYS A 420 -3.85 4.01 -2.74
CA CYS A 420 -3.97 5.43 -3.12
C CYS A 420 -5.05 5.65 -4.18
N ARG A 421 -5.18 4.74 -5.17
CA ARG A 421 -6.25 4.82 -6.18
C ARG A 421 -7.64 4.63 -5.58
N VAL A 422 -7.78 3.73 -4.61
CA VAL A 422 -9.03 3.57 -3.86
C VAL A 422 -9.34 4.84 -3.05
N TRP A 423 -8.34 5.43 -2.41
CA TRP A 423 -8.47 6.69 -1.67
C TRP A 423 -8.87 7.86 -2.55
N ASP A 424 -8.29 7.97 -3.75
CA ASP A 424 -8.66 8.98 -4.74
C ASP A 424 -10.18 9.00 -4.92
N VAL A 425 -10.80 7.84 -5.19
CA VAL A 425 -12.24 7.77 -5.45
C VAL A 425 -13.08 7.77 -4.17
N PHE A 426 -12.57 7.23 -3.05
CA PHE A 426 -13.21 7.39 -1.74
C PHE A 426 -13.37 8.88 -1.37
N CYS A 427 -12.36 9.71 -1.61
CA CYS A 427 -12.46 11.16 -1.39
C CYS A 427 -13.54 11.82 -2.27
N ARG A 428 -13.89 11.21 -3.41
CA ARG A 428 -14.92 11.72 -4.31
C ARG A 428 -16.33 11.24 -3.94
N ASP A 429 -16.46 9.97 -3.58
CA ASP A 429 -17.76 9.27 -3.47
C ASP A 429 -18.11 8.86 -2.02
N GLY A 430 -17.21 9.08 -1.06
CA GLY A 430 -17.40 8.77 0.35
C GLY A 430 -17.32 7.28 0.67
N GLU A 431 -17.84 6.91 1.83
CA GLU A 431 -17.74 5.56 2.40
C GLU A 431 -18.38 4.46 1.53
N GLU A 432 -19.40 4.78 0.73
CA GLU A 432 -20.02 3.83 -0.22
C GLU A 432 -18.96 3.18 -1.11
N PHE A 433 -17.97 3.95 -1.55
CA PHE A 433 -16.93 3.46 -2.44
C PHE A 433 -16.03 2.41 -1.78
N LEU A 434 -15.88 2.45 -0.45
CA LEU A 434 -15.14 1.43 0.28
C LEU A 434 -15.87 0.08 0.18
N PHE A 435 -17.18 0.04 0.34
CA PHE A 435 -17.97 -1.19 0.21
C PHE A 435 -18.09 -1.65 -1.25
N ARG A 436 -18.19 -0.72 -2.20
CA ARG A 436 -18.11 -1.02 -3.63
C ARG A 436 -16.77 -1.66 -4.01
N THR A 437 -15.68 -1.19 -3.42
CA THR A 437 -14.34 -1.77 -3.60
C THR A 437 -14.28 -3.19 -3.07
N ALA A 438 -14.88 -3.47 -1.91
CA ALA A 438 -14.94 -4.82 -1.34
C ALA A 438 -15.66 -5.79 -2.29
N LEU A 439 -16.82 -5.40 -2.82
CA LEU A 439 -17.54 -6.17 -3.83
C LEU A 439 -16.75 -6.34 -5.12
N GLY A 440 -15.98 -5.32 -5.53
CA GLY A 440 -15.07 -5.40 -6.66
C GLY A 440 -13.96 -6.45 -6.47
N ILE A 441 -13.38 -6.54 -5.28
CA ILE A 441 -12.40 -7.57 -4.92
C ILE A 441 -13.05 -8.96 -4.95
N LEU A 442 -14.24 -9.10 -4.37
CA LEU A 442 -14.97 -10.38 -4.38
C LEU A 442 -15.33 -10.82 -5.80
N ARG A 443 -15.75 -9.88 -6.66
CA ARG A 443 -15.99 -10.13 -8.09
C ARG A 443 -14.72 -10.55 -8.82
N LEU A 444 -13.59 -9.88 -8.57
CA LEU A 444 -12.31 -10.19 -9.21
C LEU A 444 -11.86 -11.63 -8.95
N TYR A 445 -12.23 -12.17 -7.79
CA TYR A 445 -11.85 -13.50 -7.35
C TYR A 445 -13.02 -14.48 -7.25
N GLU A 446 -14.18 -14.16 -7.83
CA GLU A 446 -15.42 -14.95 -7.71
C GLU A 446 -15.19 -16.42 -8.09
N ASP A 447 -14.55 -16.66 -9.23
CA ASP A 447 -14.32 -18.01 -9.76
C ASP A 447 -13.43 -18.88 -8.85
N ILE A 448 -12.42 -18.30 -8.21
CA ILE A 448 -11.53 -19.03 -7.31
C ILE A 448 -12.17 -19.23 -5.94
N LEU A 449 -12.92 -18.25 -5.44
CA LEU A 449 -13.57 -18.31 -4.13
C LEU A 449 -14.69 -19.34 -4.09
N LEU A 450 -15.42 -19.52 -5.21
CA LEU A 450 -16.44 -20.57 -5.35
C LEU A 450 -15.88 -22.00 -5.25
N GLN A 451 -14.58 -22.17 -5.46
CA GLN A 451 -13.90 -23.47 -5.39
C GLN A 451 -13.26 -23.74 -4.02
N MET A 452 -13.28 -22.75 -3.12
CA MET A 452 -12.65 -22.83 -1.81
C MET A 452 -13.67 -23.17 -0.71
N ASP A 453 -13.19 -23.80 0.35
CA ASP A 453 -13.92 -23.97 1.61
C ASP A 453 -13.75 -22.75 2.53
N PHE A 454 -14.41 -22.79 3.71
CA PHE A 454 -14.33 -21.73 4.72
C PHE A 454 -12.89 -21.29 5.05
N ILE A 455 -11.98 -22.24 5.30
CA ILE A 455 -10.63 -21.95 5.79
C ILE A 455 -9.84 -21.25 4.68
N HIS A 456 -9.90 -21.79 3.46
CA HIS A 456 -9.18 -21.24 2.32
C HIS A 456 -9.72 -19.87 1.92
N ILE A 457 -11.04 -19.65 1.96
CA ILE A 457 -11.62 -18.32 1.72
C ILE A 457 -11.14 -17.32 2.78
N ALA A 458 -11.22 -17.68 4.06
CA ALA A 458 -10.81 -16.79 5.15
C ALA A 458 -9.33 -16.41 5.03
N GLN A 459 -8.44 -17.37 4.73
CA GLN A 459 -7.02 -17.11 4.53
C GLN A 459 -6.77 -16.23 3.29
N PHE A 460 -7.46 -16.50 2.18
CA PHE A 460 -7.31 -15.74 0.95
C PHE A 460 -7.75 -14.28 1.11
N LEU A 461 -8.92 -14.04 1.71
CA LEU A 461 -9.46 -12.68 1.86
C LEU A 461 -8.74 -11.86 2.94
N THR A 462 -8.15 -12.50 3.95
CA THR A 462 -7.33 -11.81 4.96
C THR A 462 -5.91 -11.51 4.47
N LYS A 463 -5.47 -12.15 3.37
CA LYS A 463 -4.18 -11.87 2.72
C LYS A 463 -4.34 -11.93 1.20
N LEU A 464 -4.78 -10.81 0.64
CA LEU A 464 -4.97 -10.66 -0.80
C LEU A 464 -3.64 -10.76 -1.57
N PRO A 465 -3.67 -11.23 -2.83
CA PRO A 465 -2.48 -11.24 -3.69
C PRO A 465 -1.88 -9.84 -3.92
N GLU A 466 -0.54 -9.76 -3.96
CA GLU A 466 0.17 -8.48 -4.17
C GLU A 466 0.18 -8.01 -5.64
N ASP A 467 -0.19 -8.88 -6.58
CA ASP A 467 -0.14 -8.63 -8.03
C ASP A 467 -1.47 -8.08 -8.60
N ILE A 468 -2.39 -7.63 -7.73
CA ILE A 468 -3.63 -6.97 -8.15
C ILE A 468 -3.29 -5.68 -8.89
N THR A 469 -3.67 -5.60 -10.17
CA THR A 469 -3.48 -4.37 -10.96
C THR A 469 -4.70 -3.45 -10.82
N PRO A 470 -4.50 -2.11 -10.85
CA PRO A 470 -5.60 -1.16 -10.82
C PRO A 470 -6.64 -1.40 -11.92
N GLU A 471 -6.22 -1.78 -13.13
CA GLU A 471 -7.12 -1.98 -14.27
C GLU A 471 -8.09 -3.14 -14.02
N LYS A 472 -7.58 -4.27 -13.52
CA LYS A 472 -8.40 -5.45 -13.21
C LYS A 472 -9.42 -5.11 -12.12
N LEU A 473 -8.95 -4.54 -11.01
CA LEU A 473 -9.82 -4.24 -9.88
C LEU A 473 -10.88 -3.19 -10.25
N PHE A 474 -10.49 -2.08 -10.88
CA PHE A 474 -11.42 -1.01 -11.23
C PHE A 474 -12.43 -1.42 -12.31
N THR A 475 -12.08 -2.38 -13.18
CA THR A 475 -13.04 -3.00 -14.11
C THR A 475 -14.12 -3.74 -13.32
N CYS A 476 -13.74 -4.55 -12.33
CA CYS A 476 -14.69 -5.25 -11.45
C CYS A 476 -15.53 -4.25 -10.64
N ILE A 477 -14.92 -3.23 -10.03
CA ILE A 477 -15.64 -2.18 -9.27
C ILE A 477 -16.66 -1.46 -10.16
N THR A 478 -16.32 -1.16 -11.42
CA THR A 478 -17.23 -0.51 -12.37
C THR A 478 -18.50 -1.33 -12.59
N SER A 479 -18.38 -2.66 -12.64
CA SER A 479 -19.52 -3.58 -12.82
C SER A 479 -20.46 -3.63 -11.61
N ILE A 480 -19.98 -3.27 -10.42
CA ILE A 480 -20.77 -3.29 -9.18
C ILE A 480 -21.80 -2.15 -9.20
N GLN A 481 -23.05 -2.51 -8.94
CA GLN A 481 -24.17 -1.60 -8.76
C GLN A 481 -24.46 -1.37 -7.27
N MET A 482 -24.32 -0.13 -6.82
CA MET A 482 -24.65 0.28 -5.44
C MET A 482 -26.10 0.79 -5.33
N GLN A 483 -27.02 0.06 -5.96
CA GLN A 483 -28.46 0.34 -5.96
C GLN A 483 -29.22 -0.99 -5.78
N ASN A 484 -30.17 -1.04 -4.85
CA ASN A 484 -31.06 -2.18 -4.66
C ASN A 484 -32.51 -1.68 -4.72
N SER A 485 -33.31 -2.20 -5.66
CA SER A 485 -34.75 -1.91 -5.78
C SER A 485 -35.08 -0.40 -5.71
N ASN A 486 -34.29 0.43 -6.41
CA ASN A 486 -34.30 1.91 -6.42
C ASN A 486 -33.74 2.64 -5.19
N LYS A 487 -33.26 1.93 -4.16
CA LYS A 487 -32.58 2.52 -3.01
C LYS A 487 -31.07 2.54 -3.22
N LYS A 488 -30.46 3.72 -3.04
CA LYS A 488 -28.99 3.90 -3.02
C LYS A 488 -28.41 3.49 -1.66
N TRP A 489 -27.09 3.32 -1.58
CA TRP A 489 -26.37 3.05 -0.33
C TRP A 489 -26.88 3.85 0.86
N ALA A 490 -26.93 5.18 0.74
CA ALA A 490 -27.36 6.07 1.83
C ALA A 490 -28.79 5.79 2.33
N GLN A 491 -29.70 5.35 1.44
CA GLN A 491 -31.08 5.04 1.80
C GLN A 491 -31.19 3.65 2.43
N VAL A 492 -30.40 2.69 1.93
CA VAL A 492 -30.32 1.33 2.49
C VAL A 492 -29.69 1.38 3.88
N SER A 493 -28.56 2.06 4.04
CA SER A 493 -27.89 2.24 5.33
C SER A 493 -28.80 2.94 6.31
N PHE A 494 -29.40 4.06 5.94
CA PHE A 494 -30.37 4.77 6.80
C PHE A 494 -31.53 3.88 7.25
N SER A 495 -32.16 3.14 6.31
CA SER A 495 -33.28 2.23 6.64
C SER A 495 -32.87 1.15 7.65
N ILE A 496 -31.68 0.55 7.48
CA ILE A 496 -31.15 -0.46 8.40
C ILE A 496 -30.80 0.18 9.75
N PHE A 497 -30.26 1.39 9.73
CA PHE A 497 -29.81 2.08 10.93
C PHE A 497 -31.00 2.42 11.84
N ASP A 498 -32.13 2.80 11.25
CA ASP A 498 -33.40 3.06 11.95
C ASP A 498 -34.07 1.77 12.42
N CYS A 499 -34.18 0.74 11.56
CA CYS A 499 -34.84 -0.51 11.91
C CYS A 499 -34.14 -1.25 13.06
N MET A 500 -32.81 -1.30 13.05
CA MET A 500 -32.06 -1.92 14.14
C MET A 500 -32.13 -1.10 15.44
N HIS A 501 -32.34 0.22 15.35
CA HIS A 501 -32.56 1.03 16.55
C HIS A 501 -33.88 0.63 17.23
N LEU A 502 -34.93 0.34 16.46
CA LEU A 502 -36.24 -0.10 16.97
C LEU A 502 -36.27 -1.53 17.50
N ILE A 503 -35.32 -2.38 17.10
CA ILE A 503 -35.21 -3.76 17.60
C ILE A 503 -34.37 -3.83 18.89
N LEU A 504 -33.43 -2.90 19.06
CA LEU A 504 -32.53 -2.83 20.22
C LEU A 504 -33.03 -1.90 21.34
N SER A 505 -34.09 -1.12 21.11
CA SER A 505 -34.80 -0.34 22.14
C SER A 505 -36.11 -1.00 22.49
#